data_AF-A0A956TMW7-F1
#
_entry.id   AF-A0A956TMW7-F1
#
_cell.length_a   1.000
_cell.length_b   1.000
_cell.length_c   1.000
_cell.angle_alpha   90.00
_cell.angle_beta   90.00
_cell.angle_gamma   90.00
#
_symmetry.space_group_name_H-M   'P 1'
#
loop_
_entity.id
_entity.type
_entity.pdbx_description
1 polymer ?
#
loop_
_entity_poly.entity_id
_entity_poly.type
_entity_poly.pdbx_seq_one_letter_code
_entity_poly.pdbx_strand_id
1 'polypeptide(L)' 'MATEFEAVIGLEVHAQLKTRSKAFCGCPTEFGQGANDQVCQVCLGMPGVLPVLNRQAVELAIRAGIALNC' A
#
# COMPACT_ATOMS: atom_id res chain seq x y z
N MET A 1 -11.54 -42.96 9.18
CA MET A 1 -12.24 -42.49 7.96
C MET A 1 -11.28 -41.60 7.23
N ALA A 2 -10.80 -42.03 6.07
CA ALA A 2 -9.98 -41.17 5.21
C ALA A 2 -10.92 -40.13 4.57
N THR A 3 -10.55 -38.86 4.63
CA THR A 3 -11.26 -37.78 3.94
C THR A 3 -11.04 -37.93 2.43
N GLU A 4 -12.11 -38.06 1.64
CA GLU A 4 -12.07 -38.17 0.16
C GLU A 4 -11.61 -36.89 -0.56
N PHE A 5 -11.54 -35.77 0.16
CA PHE A 5 -11.21 -34.45 -0.40
C PHE A 5 -10.09 -33.78 0.39
N GLU A 6 -9.33 -32.94 -0.30
CA GLU A 6 -8.26 -32.10 0.25
C GLU A 6 -8.65 -30.62 0.13
N ALA A 7 -8.40 -29.84 1.19
CA ALA A 7 -8.63 -28.40 1.17
C ALA A 7 -7.43 -27.67 0.56
N VAL A 8 -7.67 -26.92 -0.51
CA VAL A 8 -6.67 -26.04 -1.15
C VAL A 8 -6.98 -24.59 -0.79
N ILE A 9 -6.07 -23.92 -0.09
CA ILE A 9 -6.27 -22.57 0.45
C ILE A 9 -5.19 -21.64 -0.10
N GLY A 10 -5.62 -20.51 -0.68
CA GLY A 10 -4.76 -19.39 -1.04
C GLY A 10 -5.05 -18.18 -0.15
N LEU A 11 -4.02 -17.36 0.10
CA LEU A 11 -4.14 -16.13 0.88
C LEU A 11 -3.76 -14.92 0.02
N GLU A 12 -4.56 -13.86 0.10
CA GLU A 12 -4.22 -12.53 -0.41
C GLU A 12 -4.03 -11.60 0.79
N VAL A 13 -2.84 -11.01 0.91
CA VAL A 13 -2.47 -10.19 2.07
C VAL A 13 -2.10 -8.79 1.61
N HIS A 14 -2.76 -7.78 2.18
CA HIS A 14 -2.43 -6.37 2.00
C HIS A 14 -1.82 -5.83 3.30
N ALA A 15 -0.63 -5.23 3.21
CA ALA A 15 0.06 -4.63 4.34
C ALA A 15 0.35 -3.14 4.05
N GLN A 16 -0.11 -2.25 4.93
CA GLN A 16 0.12 -0.82 4.77
C GLN A 16 1.58 -0.47 5.12
N LEU A 17 2.33 0.04 4.15
CA LEU A 17 3.68 0.52 4.37
C LEU A 17 3.68 1.76 5.29
N LYS A 18 4.54 1.75 6.30
CA LYS A 18 4.69 2.86 7.26
C LYS A 18 5.54 3.99 6.69
N THR A 19 5.13 4.57 5.56
CA THR A 19 5.73 5.77 4.98
C THR A 19 5.14 7.03 5.60
N ARG A 20 5.86 8.16 5.57
CA ARG A 20 5.34 9.46 6.04
C ARG A 20 4.36 10.12 5.06
N SER A 21 4.51 9.85 3.77
CA SER A 21 3.65 10.38 2.70
C SER A 21 3.06 9.25 1.85
N LYS A 22 1.99 9.56 1.12
CA LYS A 22 1.30 8.62 0.22
C LYS A 22 2.22 8.12 -0.90
N ALA A 23 1.78 7.07 -1.60
CA ALA A 23 2.58 6.40 -2.62
C ALA A 23 2.89 7.28 -3.85
N PHE A 24 2.00 8.21 -4.20
CA PHE A 24 2.09 8.99 -5.43
C PHE A 24 2.02 10.51 -5.24
N CYS A 25 1.93 10.99 -4.00
CA CYS A 25 1.87 12.41 -3.66
C CYS A 25 2.44 12.69 -2.26
N GLY A 26 2.64 13.97 -1.94
CA GLY A 26 3.22 14.41 -0.66
C GLY A 26 2.27 14.40 0.54
N CYS A 27 0.99 14.05 0.38
CA CYS A 27 0.05 14.05 1.51
C CYS A 27 0.45 13.03 2.59
N PRO A 28 0.17 13.30 3.87
CA PRO A 28 0.49 12.37 4.95
C PRO A 28 -0.37 11.10 4.92
N THR A 29 0.05 10.12 5.73
CA THR A 29 -0.59 8.80 5.94
C THR A 29 -1.04 8.59 7.39
N GLU A 30 -1.04 9.66 8.20
CA GLU A 30 -1.33 9.58 9.64
C GLU A 30 -2.80 9.28 9.91
N PHE A 31 -3.06 8.39 10.87
CA PHE A 31 -4.42 8.06 11.28
C PHE A 31 -5.06 9.17 12.13
N GLY A 32 -6.39 9.20 12.15
CA GLY A 32 -7.17 10.02 13.08
C GLY A 32 -7.45 11.46 12.63
N GLN A 33 -7.12 11.83 11.38
CA GLN A 33 -7.50 13.14 10.83
C GLN A 33 -8.95 13.17 10.38
N GLY A 34 -9.49 14.39 10.18
CA GLY A 34 -10.84 14.59 9.68
C GLY A 34 -11.01 14.19 8.21
N ALA A 35 -12.26 14.11 7.78
CA ALA A 35 -12.60 13.74 6.42
C ALA A 35 -12.03 14.76 5.43
N ASN A 36 -11.24 14.27 4.47
CA ASN A 36 -10.57 15.06 3.44
C ASN A 36 -9.53 16.09 3.94
N ASP A 37 -9.01 15.95 5.17
CA ASP A 37 -7.95 16.83 5.68
C ASP A 37 -6.56 16.52 5.09
N GLN A 38 -6.32 15.27 4.70
CA GLN A 38 -5.03 14.79 4.19
C GLN A 38 -5.08 14.47 2.69
N VAL A 39 -5.64 15.37 1.88
CA VAL A 39 -5.79 15.17 0.44
C VAL A 39 -5.13 16.28 -0.38
N CYS A 40 -4.85 15.98 -1.64
CA CYS A 40 -4.45 16.94 -2.65
C CYS A 40 -5.03 16.53 -4.00
N GLN A 41 -4.85 17.39 -5.00
CA GLN A 41 -5.36 17.18 -6.35
C GLN A 41 -4.90 15.82 -6.94
N VAL A 42 -3.69 15.35 -6.61
CA VAL A 42 -3.17 14.05 -7.07
C VAL A 42 -3.99 12.89 -6.50
N CYS A 43 -4.15 12.80 -5.18
CA CYS A 43 -4.88 11.68 -4.58
C CYS A 43 -6.41 11.83 -4.66
N LEU A 44 -6.91 12.99 -5.10
CA LEU A 44 -8.30 13.20 -5.51
C LEU A 44 -8.54 12.90 -6.99
N GLY A 45 -7.50 12.59 -7.77
CA GLY A 45 -7.64 12.28 -9.19
C GLY A 45 -8.12 13.46 -10.05
N MET A 46 -7.73 14.68 -9.69
CA MET A 46 -8.15 15.88 -10.42
C MET A 46 -7.51 15.94 -11.83
N PRO A 47 -8.18 16.56 -12.82
CA PRO A 47 -7.63 16.68 -14.18
C PRO A 47 -6.28 17.38 -14.21
N GLY A 48 -5.34 16.84 -15.00
CA GLY A 48 -4.03 17.45 -15.25
C GLY A 48 -2.94 17.16 -14.21
N VAL A 49 -3.25 16.40 -13.15
CA VAL A 49 -2.24 16.00 -12.15
C VAL A 49 -1.40 14.82 -12.62
N LEU A 50 -0.18 14.72 -12.10
CA LEU A 50 0.74 13.61 -12.40
C LEU A 50 1.21 12.94 -11.10
N PRO A 51 1.30 11.60 -11.05
CA PRO A 51 1.81 10.87 -9.89
C PRO A 51 3.33 10.93 -9.82
N VAL A 52 3.88 10.97 -8.60
CA VAL A 52 5.33 10.80 -8.36
C VAL A 52 5.52 9.73 -7.31
N LEU A 53 6.19 8.63 -7.70
CA LEU A 53 6.36 7.46 -6.83
C LEU A 53 7.23 7.76 -5.61
N ASN A 54 6.76 7.32 -4.45
CA ASN A 54 7.44 7.49 -3.17
C ASN A 54 8.65 6.56 -3.05
N ARG A 55 9.84 7.15 -2.91
CA ARG A 55 11.11 6.43 -2.73
C ARG A 55 11.10 5.46 -1.55
N GLN A 56 10.55 5.88 -0.40
CA GLN A 56 10.51 5.04 0.80
C GLN A 56 9.55 3.86 0.62
N ALA A 57 8.45 4.05 -0.13
CA ALA A 57 7.54 2.94 -0.45
C ALA A 57 8.26 1.86 -1.27
N VAL A 58 9.06 2.25 -2.27
CA VAL A 58 9.87 1.33 -3.07
C VAL A 58 10.91 0.61 -2.21
N GLU A 59 11.63 1.34 -1.36
CA GLU A 59 12.63 0.74 -0.46
C GLU A 59 12.02 -0.31 0.46
N LEU A 60 10.88 -0.01 1.08
CA LEU A 60 10.17 -0.93 1.97
C LEU A 60 9.63 -2.15 1.20
N ALA A 61 9.13 -1.96 -0.01
CA ALA A 61 8.64 -3.05 -0.86
C ALA A 61 9.78 -4.01 -1.25
N ILE A 62 10.93 -3.48 -1.68
CA ILE A 62 12.12 -4.29 -2.00
C ILE A 62 12.61 -5.02 -0.75
N ARG A 63 12.65 -4.33 0.40
CA ARG A 63 13.04 -4.94 1.68
C ARG A 63 12.12 -6.11 2.05
N ALA A 64 10.81 -5.95 1.85
CA ALA A 64 9.83 -7.01 2.07
C ALA A 64 10.06 -8.20 1.12
N GLY A 65 10.32 -7.94 -0.17
CA GLY A 65 10.65 -8.99 -1.14
C GLY A 65 11.86 -9.83 -0.72
N ILE A 66 12.97 -9.16 -0.37
CA ILE A 66 14.18 -9.84 0.13
C ILE A 66 13.89 -10.64 1.40
N ALA A 67 13.14 -10.06 2.36
CA ALA A 67 12.78 -10.73 3.60
C ALA A 67 11.89 -11.97 3.41
N LEU A 68 11.11 -12.01 2.32
CA LEU A 68 10.24 -13.12 1.95
C LEU A 68 10.89 -14.10 0.96
N ASN A 69 12.18 -13.90 0.62
CA ASN A 69 12.93 -14.69 -0.36
C ASN A 69 12.31 -14.66 -1.77
N CYS A 70 11.89 -13.48 -2.23
CA CYS A 70 11.44 -13.22 -3.60
C CYS A 70 12.52 -12.57 -4.47
#